data_AF-K7W141-F1
#
_entry.id   AF-K7W141-F1
#
_cell.length_a   1.000
_cell.length_b   1.000
_cell.length_c   1.000
_cell.angle_alpha   90.00
_cell.angle_beta   90.00
_cell.angle_gamma   90.00
#
_symmetry.space_group_name_H-M   'P 1'
#
loop_
_entity.id
_entity.type
_entity.pdbx_description
1 polymer ?
#
loop_
_entity_poly.entity_id
_entity_poly.type
_entity_poly.pdbx_seq_one_letter_code
_entity_poly.pdbx_strand_id
1 'polypeptide(L)' 'MWEDEIVEEIHHVREAYAKSFNYDLRAIFLDLQKKQNSSGHKVVTLQPKLRSNKLLEGTKS' A
#
# COMPACT_ATOMS: atom_id res chain seq x y z
N MET A 1 3.53 -21.33 -16.41
CA MET A 1 3.25 -20.14 -15.57
C MET A 1 4.46 -19.26 -15.73
N TRP A 2 4.29 -18.02 -16.19
CA TRP A 2 5.42 -17.11 -16.38
C TRP A 2 5.77 -16.50 -15.03
N GLU A 3 7.04 -16.57 -14.66
CA GLU A 3 7.59 -15.95 -13.46
C GLU A 3 8.16 -14.59 -13.88
N ASP A 4 7.70 -13.52 -13.22
CA ASP A 4 8.11 -12.16 -13.54
C ASP A 4 9.30 -11.80 -12.64
N GLU A 5 10.47 -11.67 -13.25
CA GLU A 5 11.74 -11.39 -12.56
C GLU A 5 11.68 -10.09 -11.73
N ILE A 6 10.90 -9.09 -12.17
CA ILE A 6 10.72 -7.82 -11.44
C ILE A 6 9.92 -8.04 -10.16
N VAL A 7 8.88 -8.87 -10.24
CA VAL A 7 8.05 -9.21 -9.07
C VAL A 7 8.86 -9.96 -8.04
N GLU A 8 9.69 -10.90 -8.48
CA GLU A 8 10.56 -11.66 -7.58
C GLU A 8 11.60 -10.77 -6.91
N GLU A 9 12.23 -9.83 -7.62
CA GLU A 9 13.14 -8.86 -6.98
C GLU A 9 12.43 -8.04 -5.90
N ILE A 10 11.21 -7.56 -6.17
CA ILE A 10 10.40 -6.82 -5.20
C ILE A 10 10.11 -7.69 -3.96
N HIS A 11 9.82 -8.97 -4.14
CA HIS A 11 9.62 -9.91 -3.03
C HIS A 11 10.88 -10.05 -2.17
N HIS A 12 12.04 -10.26 -2.79
CA HIS A 12 13.32 -10.38 -2.08
C HIS A 12 13.64 -9.12 -1.26
N VAL A 13 13.46 -7.93 -1.83
CA VAL A 13 13.69 -6.66 -1.13
C VAL A 13 12.73 -6.50 0.04
N ARG A 14 11.42 -6.77 -0.15
CA ARG A 14 10.42 -6.68 0.93
C ARG A 14 10.68 -7.68 2.05
N GLU A 15 11.12 -8.89 1.71
CA GLU A 15 11.44 -9.94 2.67
C GLU A 15 12.66 -9.59 3.52
N ALA A 16 13.75 -9.14 2.87
CA ALA A 16 14.95 -8.67 3.56
C ALA A 16 14.62 -7.49 4.48
N TYR A 17 13.79 -6.56 4.02
CA TYR A 17 13.33 -5.44 4.81
C TYR A 17 12.51 -5.89 6.02
N ALA A 18 11.52 -6.77 5.85
CA ALA A 18 10.72 -7.29 6.97
C ALA A 18 11.57 -8.03 8.01
N LYS A 19 12.54 -8.85 7.56
CA LYS A 19 13.51 -9.54 8.44
C LYS A 19 14.29 -8.57 9.32
N SER A 20 14.70 -7.41 8.79
CA SER A 20 15.43 -6.40 9.58
C SER A 20 14.62 -5.83 10.75
N PHE A 21 13.29 -5.90 10.68
CA PHE A 21 12.36 -5.51 11.76
C PHE A 21 11.82 -6.71 12.54
N ASN A 22 12.40 -7.91 12.37
CA ASN A 22 11.89 -9.15 12.94
C ASN A 22 10.39 -9.36 12.64
N TYR A 23 9.96 -8.95 11.43
CA TYR A 23 8.57 -8.98 10.98
C TYR A 23 7.58 -8.21 11.87
N ASP A 24 8.05 -7.26 12.68
CA ASP A 24 7.17 -6.36 13.43
C ASP A 24 6.52 -5.34 12.49
N LEU A 25 5.26 -5.60 12.16
CA LEU A 25 4.44 -4.73 11.31
C LEU A 25 4.35 -3.30 11.84
N ARG A 26 4.35 -3.10 13.17
CA ARG A 26 4.27 -1.76 13.76
C ARG A 26 5.58 -1.01 13.53
N ALA A 27 6.71 -1.67 13.74
CA ALA A 27 8.03 -1.08 13.51
C ALA A 27 8.23 -0.71 12.03
N ILE A 28 7.83 -1.60 11.12
CA ILE A 28 7.83 -1.34 9.67
C ILE A 28 6.98 -0.11 9.32
N PHE A 29 5.75 -0.05 9.84
CA PHE A 29 4.85 1.07 9.61
C PHE A 29 5.42 2.41 10.09
N LEU A 30 5.99 2.43 11.31
CA LEU A 30 6.60 3.63 11.88
C LEU A 30 7.80 4.10 11.06
N ASP A 31 8.63 3.19 10.54
CA ASP A 31 9.75 3.55 9.69
C ASP A 31 9.29 4.15 8.34
N LEU A 32 8.29 3.54 7.72
CA LEU A 32 7.70 4.08 6.48
C LEU A 32 7.09 5.47 6.69
N GLN A 33 6.41 5.69 7.82
CA GLN A 33 5.88 7.01 8.17
C GLN A 33 6.99 8.06 8.34
N LYS A 34 8.12 7.69 8.97
CA LYS A 34 9.30 8.57 9.08
C LYS A 34 9.87 8.92 7.71
N LYS A 35 10.04 7.92 6.83
CA LYS A 35 10.51 8.11 5.45
C LYS A 35 9.59 9.02 4.64
N GLN A 36 8.29 8.86 4.79
CA GLN A 36 7.29 9.72 4.17
C GLN A 36 7.46 11.17 4.62
N ASN A 37 7.63 11.40 5.92
CA ASN A 37 7.80 12.74 6.48
C ASN A 37 9.13 13.39 6.07
N SER A 38 10.20 12.61 5.88
CA SER A 38 11.50 13.11 5.43
C SER A 38 11.60 13.34 3.91
N SER A 39 10.61 12.89 3.13
CA SER A 39 10.65 12.96 1.66
C SER A 39 10.60 14.37 1.07
N GLY A 40 10.28 15.38 1.89
CA GLY A 40 10.09 16.76 1.44
C GLY A 40 8.80 16.99 0.64
N HIS A 41 8.02 15.94 0.35
CA HIS A 41 6.74 16.04 -0.32
C HIS A 41 5.63 16.42 0.66
N LYS A 42 4.65 17.20 0.17
CA LYS A 42 3.45 17.53 0.94
C LYS A 42 2.56 16.30 1.06
N VAL A 43 2.42 15.78 2.28
CA VAL A 43 1.43 14.76 2.61
C VAL A 43 0.04 15.39 2.62
N VAL A 44 -0.88 14.86 1.81
CA VAL A 44 -2.28 15.31 1.76
C VAL A 44 -3.22 14.17 2.14
N THR A 45 -4.25 14.49 2.91
CA THR A 45 -5.36 13.56 3.18
C THR A 45 -6.45 13.82 2.16
N LEU A 46 -6.71 12.83 1.31
CA LEU A 46 -7.78 12.91 0.30
C LEU A 46 -9.09 12.42 0.91
N GLN A 47 -10.19 13.13 0.64
CA GLN A 47 -11.50 12.65 1.04
C GLN A 47 -11.86 11.38 0.25
N PRO A 48 -12.40 10.33 0.90
CA PRO A 48 -12.85 9.14 0.21
C PRO A 48 -13.90 9.47 -0.84
N LYS A 49 -13.75 8.91 -2.05
CA LYS A 49 -14.79 9.02 -3.08
C LYS A 49 -15.99 8.18 -2.68
N LEU A 50 -17.08 8.82 -2.25
CA LEU A 50 -18.34 8.14 -2.02
C LEU A 50 -18.84 7.56 -3.35
N ARG A 51 -19.04 6.24 -3.40
CA ARG A 51 -19.75 5.61 -4.52
C ARG A 51 -21.20 6.07 -4.45
N SER A 52 -21.63 6.83 -5.46
CA SER A 52 -23.05 7.16 -5.60
C SER A 52 -23.80 5.89 -6.03
N ASN A 53 -24.91 5.60 -5.35
CA ASN A 53 -25.78 4.43 -5.58
C ASN A 53 -26.56 4.46 -6.90
N LYS A 54 -26.07 5.15 -7.95
CA LYS A 54 -26.75 5.21 -9.26
C LYS A 54 -26.87 3.86 -9.98
N LEU A 55 -26.22 2.80 -9.47
CA LEU A 55 -26.27 1.44 -10.05
C LEU A 55 -27.36 0.55 -9.42
N LEU A 56 -28.01 0.95 -8.32
CA LEU A 56 -29.00 0.11 -7.61
C LEU A 56 -30.43 0.23 -8.19
N GLU A 57 -30.66 1.21 -9.05
CA GLU A 57 -31.98 1.50 -9.66
C GLU A 57 -32.27 0.59 -10.88
N GLY A 58 -31.27 -0.16 -11.36
CA GLY A 58 -31.38 -0.95 -12.60
C GLY A 58 -31.83 -2.41 -12.42
N THR A 59 -32.07 -2.89 -11.20
CA THR A 59 -32.48 -4.28 -10.93
C THR A 59 -33.90 -4.36 -10.36
N LYS A 60 -34.85 -3.66 -10.98
CA LYS A 60 -36.28 -3.94 -10.83
C LYS A 60 -36.88 -4.07 -12.23
N SER A 61 -37.03 -5.30 -12.69
CA SER A 61 -37.92 -5.72 -13.78
C SER A 61 -38.52 -7.06 -13.38
#